data_AF-A0AA97HFL8-F1
#
_entry.id   AF-A0AA97HFL8-F1
#
_cell.length_a   1.000
_cell.length_b   1.000
_cell.length_c   1.000
_cell.angle_alpha   90.00
_cell.angle_beta   90.00
_cell.angle_gamma   90.00
#
_symmetry.space_group_name_H-M   'P 1'
#
loop_
_entity.id
_entity.type
_entity.pdbx_description
1 polymer ?
#
loop_
_entity_poly.entity_id
_entity_poly.type
_entity_poly.pdbx_seq_one_letter_code
_entity_poly.pdbx_strand_id
1 'polypeptide(L)'
;MTANVDMDLNQLLGEMKHYTVPVEAVLRHENTTTGKSESAVWVFNENTNKVESRQVKLGVLQGDSIEIVEGLKENDRVVTAGVHTLTESMQVRPWTRERGL
;
A
#
# COMPACT_ATOMS: atom_id res chain seq x y z
N MET A 1 39.57 22.12 16.39
CA MET A 1 38.82 20.93 16.83
C MET A 1 37.50 20.95 16.10
N THR A 2 37.24 19.94 15.28
CA THR A 2 35.99 19.78 14.53
C THR A 2 35.58 18.32 14.64
N ALA A 3 34.30 18.07 14.92
CA ALA A 3 33.72 16.74 14.99
C ALA A 3 32.65 16.64 13.91
N ASN A 4 32.66 15.53 13.17
CA ASN A 4 31.52 15.15 12.34
C ASN A 4 30.52 14.42 13.23
N VAL A 5 29.26 14.82 13.11
CA VAL A 5 28.13 14.15 13.74
C VAL A 5 27.26 13.60 12.64
N ASP A 6 27.46 12.34 12.29
CA ASP A 6 26.54 11.57 11.48
C ASP A 6 25.47 11.00 12.41
N MET A 7 24.28 11.62 12.40
CA MET A 7 23.13 11.12 13.14
C MET A 7 22.32 10.24 12.20
N ASP A 8 22.23 8.94 12.51
CA ASP A 8 21.38 8.00 11.78
C ASP A 8 19.93 8.14 12.30
N LEU A 9 19.12 8.93 11.59
CA LEU A 9 17.75 9.28 12.00
C LEU A 9 16.79 8.07 12.04
N ASN A 10 17.17 6.91 11.47
CA ASN A 10 16.32 5.71 11.48
C ASN A 10 16.17 5.08 12.87
N GLN A 11 17.08 5.35 13.82
CA GLN A 11 17.03 4.78 15.18
C GLN A 11 16.23 5.62 16.19
N LEU A 12 15.98 6.90 15.92
CA LEU A 12 15.27 7.81 16.83
C LEU A 12 13.74 7.77 16.64
N LEU A 13 13.30 7.33 15.47
CA LEU A 13 11.90 7.22 15.07
C LEU A 13 11.57 5.73 15.07
N GLY A 14 11.16 5.19 16.23
CA GLY A 14 10.98 3.74 16.44
C GLY A 14 10.36 3.04 15.24
N GLU A 15 11.00 1.95 14.79
CA GLU A 15 10.78 1.27 13.50
C GLU A 15 9.44 1.62 12.85
N MET A 16 9.43 2.69 12.04
CA MET A 16 8.28 2.96 11.19
C MET A 16 8.27 1.84 10.14
N LYS A 17 7.54 0.77 10.46
CA LYS A 17 7.30 -0.35 9.54
C LYS A 17 6.50 0.17 8.36
N HIS A 18 7.20 0.61 7.33
CA HIS A 18 6.58 0.93 6.05
C HIS A 18 6.39 -0.35 5.24
N TYR A 19 5.24 -0.45 4.59
CA TYR A 19 4.92 -1.59 3.74
C TYR A 19 5.18 -1.21 2.30
N THR A 20 5.82 -2.08 1.54
CA THR A 20 6.01 -1.88 0.10
C THR A 20 4.99 -2.73 -0.65
N VAL A 21 4.23 -2.10 -1.55
CA VAL A 21 3.26 -2.77 -2.41
C VAL A 21 3.56 -2.48 -3.88
N PRO A 22 3.24 -3.38 -4.82
CA PRO A 22 3.36 -3.08 -6.25
C PRO A 22 2.54 -1.85 -6.64
N VAL A 23 3.03 -1.05 -7.58
CA VAL A 23 2.32 0.17 -8.02
C VAL A 23 0.95 -0.15 -8.61
N GLU A 24 0.78 -1.33 -9.22
CA GLU A 24 -0.49 -1.77 -9.80
C GLU A 24 -1.55 -2.06 -8.74
N ALA A 25 -1.17 -2.20 -7.47
CA ALA A 25 -2.10 -2.41 -6.36
C ALA A 25 -2.76 -1.10 -5.88
N VAL A 26 -2.20 0.05 -6.27
CA VAL A 26 -2.63 1.36 -5.79
C VAL A 26 -3.60 2.00 -6.78
N LEU A 27 -4.79 2.32 -6.29
CA LEU A 27 -5.78 3.13 -6.97
C LEU A 27 -5.54 4.60 -6.64
N ARG A 28 -5.36 5.43 -7.67
CA ARG A 28 -5.26 6.87 -7.51
C ARG A 28 -6.50 7.53 -8.09
N HIS A 29 -7.27 8.20 -7.25
CA HIS A 29 -8.40 9.00 -7.69
C HIS A 29 -8.02 10.48 -7.62
N GLU A 30 -8.05 11.16 -8.76
CA GLU A 30 -7.78 12.59 -8.82
C GLU A 30 -9.08 13.36 -9.01
N ASN A 31 -9.39 14.22 -8.05
CA ASN A 31 -10.55 15.09 -8.13
C ASN A 31 -10.15 16.38 -8.85
N THR A 32 -10.49 16.48 -10.13
CA THR A 32 -10.14 17.60 -11.01
C THR A 32 -10.72 18.95 -10.56
N THR A 33 -11.77 18.94 -9.74
CA THR A 33 -12.41 20.16 -9.23
C THR A 33 -11.66 20.74 -8.02
N THR A 34 -11.11 19.88 -7.17
CA THR A 34 -10.41 20.29 -5.93
C THR A 34 -8.88 20.22 -6.03
N GLY A 35 -8.35 19.59 -7.08
CA GLY A 35 -6.91 19.33 -7.25
C GLY A 35 -6.36 18.32 -6.25
N LYS A 36 -7.21 17.65 -5.47
CA LYS A 36 -6.79 16.65 -4.50
C LYS A 36 -6.68 15.28 -5.16
N SER A 37 -5.60 14.58 -4.84
CA SER A 37 -5.41 13.19 -5.23
C SER A 37 -5.52 12.31 -3.99
N GLU A 38 -6.43 11.35 -4.02
CA GLU A 38 -6.58 10.34 -2.99
C GLU A 38 -6.00 9.02 -3.51
N SER A 39 -5.28 8.32 -2.64
CA SER A 39 -4.71 7.00 -2.94
C SER A 39 -5.40 5.97 -2.07
N ALA A 40 -5.78 4.86 -2.68
CA ALA A 40 -6.47 3.77 -2.01
C ALA A 40 -5.93 2.43 -2.49
N VAL A 41 -6.07 1.40 -1.66
CA VAL A 41 -5.74 0.02 -1.99
C VAL A 41 -6.91 -0.89 -1.60
N TRP A 42 -7.06 -2.01 -2.30
CA TRP A 42 -8.01 -3.03 -1.90
C TRP A 42 -7.40 -3.95 -0.86
N VAL A 43 -8.01 -4.01 0.32
CA VAL A 43 -7.62 -4.96 1.37
C VAL A 43 -8.61 -6.12 1.36
N PHE A 44 -8.08 -7.35 1.27
CA PHE A 44 -8.86 -8.57 1.34
C PHE A 44 -9.12 -8.97 2.80
N ASN A 45 -10.40 -9.13 3.12
CA ASN A 45 -10.86 -9.60 4.42
C ASN A 45 -11.13 -11.10 4.37
N GLU A 46 -10.28 -11.89 5.03
CA GLU A 46 -10.38 -13.36 5.03
C GLU A 46 -11.67 -13.87 5.69
N ASN A 47 -12.21 -13.14 6.69
CA ASN A 47 -13.40 -13.57 7.41
C ASN A 47 -14.65 -13.51 6.53
N THR A 48 -14.73 -12.50 5.66
CA THR A 48 -15.89 -12.26 4.80
C THR A 48 -15.66 -12.67 3.36
N ASN A 49 -14.41 -12.97 2.98
CA ASN A 49 -13.95 -13.17 1.61
C ASN A 49 -14.26 -11.97 0.69
N LYS A 50 -14.25 -10.76 1.24
CA LYS A 50 -14.56 -9.52 0.51
C LYS A 50 -13.37 -8.59 0.47
N VAL A 51 -13.37 -7.68 -0.51
CA VAL A 51 -12.44 -6.57 -0.55
C VAL A 51 -13.06 -5.29 0.00
N GLU A 52 -12.24 -4.49 0.66
CA GLU A 52 -12.60 -3.20 1.22
C GLU A 52 -11.62 -2.15 0.68
N SER A 53 -12.13 -0.98 0.27
CA SER A 53 -11.28 0.12 -0.17
C SER A 53 -10.69 0.79 1.06
N ARG A 54 -9.36 0.89 1.11
CA ARG A 54 -8.65 1.54 2.19
C ARG A 54 -7.83 2.70 1.66
N GLN A 55 -8.14 3.91 2.13
CA GLN A 55 -7.30 5.07 1.86
C GLN A 55 -5.93 4.87 2.51
N VAL A 56 -4.89 5.16 1.74
CA VAL A 56 -3.50 5.01 2.14
C VAL A 56 -2.70 6.24 1.77
N LYS A 57 -1.63 6.46 2.51
CA LYS A 57 -0.65 7.49 2.21
C LYS A 57 0.59 6.86 1.61
N LEU A 58 0.94 7.35 0.43
CA LEU A 58 2.09 6.87 -0.33
C LEU A 58 3.37 7.57 0.15
N GLY A 59 4.46 6.83 0.16
CA GLY A 59 5.82 7.27 0.45
C GLY A 59 6.67 7.25 -0.82
N VAL A 60 7.87 6.69 -0.71
CA VAL A 60 8.85 6.66 -1.81
C VAL A 60 8.49 5.57 -2.83
N LEU A 61 8.57 5.93 -4.12
CA LEU A 61 8.53 4.97 -5.22
C LEU A 61 9.88 4.27 -5.37
N GLN A 62 9.88 2.94 -5.38
CA GLN A 62 11.07 2.09 -5.50
C GLN A 62 10.88 1.09 -6.66
N GLY A 63 11.37 1.45 -7.84
CA GLY A 63 11.22 0.63 -9.04
C GLY A 63 9.75 0.41 -9.39
N ASP A 64 9.30 -0.85 -9.36
CA ASP A 64 7.93 -1.27 -9.66
C ASP A 64 7.02 -1.35 -8.42
N SER A 65 7.49 -0.86 -7.27
CA SER A 65 6.75 -0.86 -6.02
C SER A 65 6.77 0.50 -5.34
N ILE A 66 5.76 0.77 -4.53
CA ILE A 66 5.61 2.02 -3.79
C ILE A 66 5.45 1.74 -2.31
N GLU A 67 6.09 2.59 -1.52
CA GLU A 67 5.99 2.56 -0.07
C GLU A 67 4.63 3.10 0.40
N ILE A 68 4.03 2.44 1.38
CA ILE A 68 2.85 2.87 2.10
C ILE A 68 3.30 3.25 3.51
N VAL A 69 3.23 4.55 3.79
CA VAL A 69 3.65 5.12 5.08
C VAL A 69 2.52 5.09 6.11
N GLU A 70 1.25 5.18 5.67
CA GLU A 70 0.08 5.15 6.55
C GLU A 70 -1.11 4.46 5.87
N GLY A 71 -1.97 3.81 6.66
CA GLY A 71 -3.23 3.22 6.20
C GLY A 71 -3.23 1.70 6.02
N LEU A 72 -2.09 1.02 6.18
CA LEU A 72 -2.01 -0.45 6.22
C LEU A 72 -1.61 -0.96 7.61
N LYS A 73 -2.07 -2.16 7.95
CA LYS A 73 -1.75 -2.87 9.18
C LYS A 73 -0.95 -4.12 8.91
N GLU A 74 -0.25 -4.59 9.94
CA GLU A 74 0.44 -5.87 9.90
C GLU A 74 -0.58 -6.99 9.58
N ASN A 75 -0.22 -7.88 8.65
CA ASN A 75 -1.06 -8.94 8.09
C ASN A 75 -2.21 -8.50 7.16
N ASP A 76 -2.32 -7.22 6.79
CA ASP A 76 -3.27 -6.83 5.73
C ASP A 76 -2.86 -7.48 4.39
N ARG A 77 -3.83 -8.07 3.69
CA ARG A 77 -3.63 -8.65 2.36
C ARG A 77 -4.09 -7.69 1.29
N VAL A 78 -3.13 -7.07 0.60
CA VAL A 78 -3.42 -6.14 -0.49
C VAL A 78 -3.65 -6.92 -1.79
N VAL A 79 -4.69 -6.56 -2.51
CA VAL A 79 -5.00 -7.14 -3.82
C VAL A 79 -4.24 -6.40 -4.91
N THR A 80 -3.51 -7.14 -5.73
CA THR A 80 -2.68 -6.59 -6.82
C THR A 80 -3.29 -6.83 -8.20
N ALA A 81 -4.15 -7.85 -8.35
CA ALA A 81 -4.76 -8.22 -9.62
C ALA A 81 -6.18 -7.70 -9.74
N GLY A 82 -6.54 -7.16 -10.90
CA GLY A 82 -7.90 -6.74 -11.20
C GLY A 82 -8.40 -5.53 -10.39
N VAL A 83 -7.50 -4.74 -9.77
CA VAL A 83 -7.88 -3.62 -8.87
C VAL A 83 -8.82 -2.59 -9.50
N HIS A 84 -8.78 -2.41 -10.82
CA HIS A 84 -9.64 -1.49 -11.56
C HIS A 84 -11.04 -2.07 -11.85
N THR A 85 -11.22 -3.38 -11.71
CA THR A 85 -12.51 -4.08 -11.87
C THR A 85 -13.21 -4.37 -10.55
N LEU A 86 -12.48 -4.27 -9.44
CA LEU A 86 -13.02 -4.52 -8.12
C LEU A 86 -13.88 -3.35 -7.64
N THR A 87 -14.91 -3.69 -6.87
CA THR A 87 -15.81 -2.74 -6.22
C THR A 87 -15.88 -3.03 -4.72
N GLU A 88 -16.36 -2.03 -3.97
CA GLU A 88 -16.52 -2.13 -2.51
C GLU A 88 -17.34 -3.37 -2.13
N SER A 89 -16.88 -4.12 -1.12
CA SER A 89 -17.55 -5.34 -0.63
C SER A 89 -17.72 -6.46 -1.66
N MET A 90 -17.00 -6.40 -2.79
CA MET A 90 -17.01 -7.47 -3.79
C MET A 90 -16.39 -8.74 -3.20
N GLN A 91 -17.06 -9.87 -3.39
CA GLN A 91 -16.53 -11.16 -2.99
C GLN A 91 -15.45 -11.58 -3.98
N VAL A 92 -14.25 -11.86 -3.48
CA VAL A 92 -13.11 -12.30 -4.29
C VAL A 92 -12.57 -13.60 -3.74
N ARG A 93 -11.84 -14.33 -4.57
CA ARG A 93 -11.09 -15.51 -4.15
C ARG A 93 -9.61 -15.21 -4.32
N PRO A 94 -8.79 -15.39 -3.27
CA PRO A 94 -7.36 -15.20 -3.39
C PRO A 94 -6.82 -16.23 -4.37
N TRP A 95 -6.33 -15.76 -5.52
CA TRP A 95 -5.61 -16.61 -6.45
C TRP A 95 -4.12 -16.42 -6.18
N THR A 96 -3.52 -17.37 -5.46
CA THR A 96 -2.07 -17.45 -5.40
C THR A 96 -1.59 -17.97 -6.73
N ARG A 97 -0.93 -17.12 -7.53
CA ARG A 97 -0.09 -17.62 -8.63
C ARG A 97 0.95 -18.54 -8.00
N GLU A 98 0.69 -19.83 -8.06
CA GLU A 98 1.72 -20.85 -7.91
C GLU A 98 2.78 -20.53 -8.96
N ARG A 99 3.97 -20.13 -8.50
CA ARG A 99 5.13 -19.90 -9.36
C ARG A 99 5.43 -21.23 -10.04
N GLY A 100 4.88 -21.42 -11.23
CA GLY A 100 5.22 -22.51 -12.13
C GLY A 100 6.61 -22.27 -12.69
N LEU A 101 7.54 -23.09 -12.19
CA LEU A 101 8.78 -23.61 -12.79
C LEU A 101 9.48 -22.79 -13.90
#